data_AF-A0A4V1RG15-F1
#
_entry.id   AF-A0A4V1RG15-F1
#
_cell.length_a   1.000
_cell.length_b   1.000
_cell.length_c   1.000
_cell.angle_alpha   90.00
_cell.angle_beta   90.00
_cell.angle_gamma   90.00
#
_symmetry.space_group_name_H-M   'P 1'
#
loop_
_entity.id
_entity.type
_entity.pdbx_description
1 polymer ?
#
loop_
_entity_poly.entity_id
_entity_poly.type
_entity_poly.pdbx_seq_one_letter_code
_entity_poly.pdbx_strand_id
1 'polypeptide(L)'
;LPLTLTPDAKTVKGKAEGFAGVVPKVIPLPEEYKTVRQYGPFAAIAEAMDKTWQLMSLTVRMLGKLITGDVKLNNLSGPISIAQGAGMSAEFGLIYYLMFLALISVNLGIINLFPLPVLDGGHLLF
;
A
#
# COMPACT_ATOMS: atom_id res chain seq x y z
N LEU A 1 30.07 36.33 -5.08
CA LEU A 1 29.00 37.04 -4.36
C LEU A 1 28.82 36.36 -3.00
N PRO A 2 29.15 37.01 -1.87
CA PRO A 2 28.82 36.46 -0.56
C PRO A 2 27.29 36.54 -0.35
N LEU A 3 26.68 35.45 0.12
CA LEU A 3 25.26 35.40 0.45
C LEU A 3 25.13 35.26 1.97
N THR A 4 24.48 36.23 2.61
CA THR A 4 24.22 36.19 4.06
C THR A 4 22.87 35.53 4.31
N LEU A 5 22.85 34.44 5.08
CA LEU A 5 21.65 33.72 5.46
C LEU A 5 21.37 33.98 6.95
N THR A 6 20.17 34.48 7.26
CA THR A 6 19.70 34.67 8.64
C THR A 6 18.57 33.67 8.90
N PRO A 7 18.76 32.68 9.79
CA PRO A 7 17.72 31.68 10.09
C PRO A 7 16.56 32.32 10.87
N ASP A 8 15.34 31.83 10.63
CA ASP A 8 14.13 32.20 11.37
C ASP A 8 13.75 31.11 12.38
N ALA A 9 13.05 31.43 13.46
CA ALA A 9 12.69 30.43 14.49
C ALA A 9 11.32 29.81 14.20
N LYS A 10 11.25 28.48 14.10
CA LYS A 10 9.98 27.74 13.97
C LYS A 10 9.80 26.77 15.12
N THR A 11 8.61 26.76 15.71
CA THR A 11 8.26 25.80 16.77
C THR A 11 7.90 24.46 16.15
N VAL A 12 8.74 23.45 16.39
CA VAL A 12 8.48 22.05 15.97
C VAL A 12 8.41 21.20 17.25
N LYS A 13 7.28 20.50 17.46
CA LYS A 13 7.03 19.68 18.66
C LYS A 13 7.28 20.40 20.00
N GLY A 14 6.94 21.69 20.08
CA GLY A 14 7.07 22.49 21.31
C GLY A 14 8.48 23.00 21.63
N LYS A 15 9.47 22.77 20.75
CA LYS A 15 10.82 23.36 20.85
C LYS A 15 11.03 24.38 19.74
N ALA A 16 11.69 25.49 20.07
CA ALA A 16 12.10 26.48 19.09
C ALA A 16 13.33 25.97 18.34
N GLU A 17 13.18 25.69 17.05
CA GLU A 17 14.26 25.24 16.17
C GLU A 17 14.55 26.33 15.13
N GLY A 18 15.83 26.62 14.90
CA GLY A 18 16.26 27.55 13.85
C GLY A 18 16.06 26.94 12.47
N PHE A 19 15.42 27.67 11.57
CA PHE A 19 15.03 27.24 10.24
C PHE A 19 15.65 28.16 9.19
N ALA A 20 16.54 27.60 8.37
CA ALA A 20 17.27 28.34 7.35
C ALA A 20 16.45 28.65 6.07
N GLY A 21 15.23 28.12 5.94
CA GLY A 21 14.38 28.40 4.78
C GLY A 21 14.76 27.70 3.48
N VAL A 22 15.82 26.89 3.46
CA VAL A 22 16.26 26.17 2.26
C VAL A 22 15.41 24.93 2.06
N VAL A 23 14.44 25.01 1.15
CA VAL A 23 13.63 23.87 0.73
C VAL A 23 13.98 23.51 -0.72
N PRO A 24 14.13 22.20 -1.04
CA PRO A 24 14.35 21.78 -2.40
C PRO A 24 13.15 22.17 -3.27
N LYS A 25 13.40 22.89 -4.37
CA LYS A 25 12.38 23.19 -5.37
C LYS A 25 12.11 21.91 -6.15
N VAL A 26 11.03 21.21 -5.81
CA VAL A 26 10.56 20.06 -6.59
C VAL A 26 10.00 20.59 -7.91
N ILE A 27 10.76 20.44 -8.99
CA ILE A 27 10.30 20.79 -10.33
C ILE A 27 9.29 19.72 -10.74
N PRO A 28 8.06 20.07 -11.18
CA PRO A 28 7.08 19.09 -11.62
C PRO A 28 7.65 18.31 -12.82
N LEU A 29 7.48 16.98 -12.81
CA LEU A 29 7.92 16.11 -13.90
C LEU A 29 7.36 16.62 -15.24
N PRO A 30 8.22 16.89 -16.23
CA PRO A 30 7.79 17.23 -17.58
C PRO A 30 6.84 16.18 -18.16
N GLU A 31 5.84 16.60 -18.94
CA GLU A 31 4.81 15.69 -19.46
C GLU A 31 5.36 14.58 -20.35
N GLU A 32 6.50 14.80 -21.00
CA GLU A 32 7.23 13.79 -21.78
C GLU A 32 7.61 12.53 -20.97
N TYR A 33 7.71 12.64 -19.64
CA TYR A 33 7.96 11.50 -18.75
C TYR A 33 6.67 10.88 -18.17
N LYS A 34 5.50 11.47 -18.44
CA LYS A 34 4.21 10.95 -17.96
C LYS A 34 3.58 10.06 -19.03
N THR A 35 3.73 8.75 -18.87
CA THR A 35 2.99 7.79 -19.69
C THR A 35 1.72 7.34 -18.96
N VAL A 36 0.55 7.65 -19.54
CA VAL A 36 -0.74 7.12 -19.07
C VAL A 36 -0.95 5.76 -19.73
N ARG A 37 -0.92 4.68 -18.94
CA ARG A 37 -1.24 3.33 -19.43
C ARG A 37 -2.74 3.09 -19.36
N GLN A 38 -3.35 2.84 -20.52
CA GLN A 38 -4.74 2.42 -20.64
C GLN A 38 -4.79 1.12 -21.43
N TYR A 39 -5.47 0.12 -20.89
CA TYR A 39 -5.66 -1.18 -21.54
C TYR A 39 -7.07 -1.24 -22.14
N GLY A 40 -7.19 -1.82 -23.34
CA GLY A 40 -8.50 -2.18 -23.89
C GLY A 40 -9.16 -3.31 -23.07
N PRO A 41 -10.47 -3.57 -23.22
CA PRO A 41 -11.22 -4.49 -22.36
C PRO A 41 -10.59 -5.88 -22.20
N PHE A 42 -10.16 -6.50 -23.30
CA PHE A 42 -9.54 -7.83 -23.26
C PHE A 42 -8.14 -7.81 -22.63
N ALA A 43 -7.31 -6.83 -22.99
CA ALA A 43 -5.99 -6.66 -22.40
C ALA A 43 -6.06 -6.32 -20.90
N ALA A 44 -7.09 -5.55 -20.49
CA ALA A 44 -7.34 -5.20 -19.10
C ALA A 44 -7.67 -6.43 -18.25
N ILE A 45 -8.45 -7.38 -18.78
CA ILE A 45 -8.73 -8.65 -18.09
C ILE A 45 -7.44 -9.45 -17.90
N ALA A 46 -6.64 -9.61 -18.96
CA ALA A 46 -5.37 -10.33 -18.87
C ALA A 46 -4.41 -9.69 -17.85
N GLU A 47 -4.26 -8.38 -17.90
CA GLU A 47 -3.46 -7.61 -16.93
C GLU A 47 -4.01 -7.74 -15.51
N ALA A 48 -5.34 -7.71 -15.33
CA ALA A 48 -5.97 -7.87 -14.03
C ALA A 48 -5.76 -9.27 -13.46
N MET A 49 -5.80 -10.33 -14.29
CA MET A 49 -5.47 -11.69 -13.88
C MET A 49 -4.00 -11.80 -13.44
N ASP A 50 -3.08 -11.22 -14.21
CA ASP A 50 -1.66 -11.21 -13.85
C ASP A 50 -1.41 -10.46 -12.53
N LYS A 51 -2.01 -9.27 -12.36
CA LYS A 51 -1.92 -8.53 -11.09
C LYS A 51 -2.51 -9.30 -9.91
N THR A 52 -3.65 -9.95 -10.11
CA THR A 52 -4.28 -10.77 -9.07
C THR A 52 -3.39 -11.94 -8.71
N TRP A 53 -2.77 -12.60 -9.69
CA TRP A 53 -1.81 -13.69 -9.46
C TRP A 53 -0.57 -13.20 -8.71
N GLN A 54 -0.02 -12.05 -9.07
CA GLN A 54 1.11 -11.44 -8.36
C GLN A 54 0.75 -11.17 -6.88
N LEU A 55 -0.40 -10.56 -6.62
CA LEU A 55 -0.90 -10.30 -5.26
C LEU A 55 -1.09 -11.61 -4.49
N MET A 56 -1.74 -12.61 -5.09
CA MET A 56 -1.93 -13.91 -4.45
C MET A 56 -0.61 -14.56 -4.08
N SER A 57 0.36 -14.57 -5.00
CA SER A 57 1.68 -15.16 -4.77
C SER A 57 2.46 -14.44 -3.66
N LEU A 58 2.34 -13.12 -3.58
CA LEU A 58 2.94 -12.32 -2.51
C LEU A 58 2.30 -12.67 -1.16
N THR A 59 0.97 -12.72 -1.10
CA THR A 59 0.22 -13.06 0.11
C THR A 59 0.58 -14.46 0.61
N VAL A 60 0.60 -15.47 -0.25
CA VAL A 60 1.00 -16.84 0.13
C VAL A 60 2.45 -16.88 0.64
N ARG A 61 3.39 -16.17 0.00
CA ARG A 61 4.79 -16.08 0.49
C ARG A 61 4.87 -15.41 1.85
N MET A 62 4.08 -14.36 2.09
CA MET A 62 4.02 -13.67 3.38
C MET A 62 3.44 -14.56 4.47
N LEU A 63 2.38 -15.33 4.18
CA LEU A 63 1.83 -16.33 5.09
C LEU A 63 2.84 -17.44 5.39
N GLY A 64 3.58 -17.91 4.39
CA GLY A 64 4.67 -18.86 4.60
C GLY A 64 5.72 -18.34 5.58
N LYS A 65 6.16 -17.09 5.40
CA LYS A 65 7.10 -16.41 6.32
C LYS A 65 6.56 -16.20 7.73
N LEU A 66 5.24 -16.07 7.86
CA LEU A 66 4.57 -15.99 9.16
C LEU A 66 4.65 -17.34 9.90
N ILE A 67 4.44 -18.44 9.17
CA ILE A 67 4.51 -19.81 9.71
C ILE A 67 5.96 -20.18 10.07
N THR A 68 6.95 -19.77 9.26
CA THR A 68 8.38 -19.99 9.58
C THR A 68 8.91 -19.10 10.69
N GLY A 69 8.16 -18.06 11.09
CA GLY A 69 8.53 -17.13 12.15
C GLY A 69 9.41 -15.95 11.70
N ASP A 70 9.67 -15.79 10.40
CA ASP A 70 10.43 -14.66 9.85
C ASP A 70 9.65 -13.33 9.97
N VAL A 71 8.32 -13.40 10.04
CA VAL A 71 7.42 -12.26 10.20
C VAL A 71 6.60 -12.42 11.47
N LYS A 72 6.62 -11.39 12.33
CA LYS A 72 5.80 -11.36 13.56
C LYS A 72 4.33 -11.11 13.23
N LEU A 73 3.43 -11.84 13.90
CA LEU A 73 1.97 -11.66 13.82
C LEU A 73 1.51 -10.22 14.08
N ASN A 74 2.22 -9.49 14.93
CA ASN A 74 1.92 -8.12 15.33
C ASN A 74 2.08 -7.12 14.16
N ASN A 75 2.71 -7.52 13.06
CA ASN A 75 2.85 -6.72 11.85
C ASN A 75 1.66 -6.86 10.90
N LEU A 76 0.67 -7.72 11.21
CA LEU A 76 -0.55 -7.83 10.43
C LEU A 76 -1.51 -6.68 10.74
N SER A 77 -2.12 -6.16 9.70
CA SER A 77 -3.13 -5.10 9.81
C SER A 77 -4.39 -5.64 10.48
N GLY A 78 -4.77 -5.04 11.62
CA GLY A 78 -6.05 -5.32 12.28
C GLY A 78 -7.22 -4.59 11.62
N PRO A 79 -8.47 -4.77 12.13
CA PRO A 79 -9.67 -4.13 11.57
C PRO A 79 -9.59 -2.60 11.51
N ILE A 80 -8.98 -1.98 12.51
CA ILE A 80 -8.76 -0.52 12.54
C ILE A 80 -7.83 -0.08 11.40
N SER A 81 -6.74 -0.82 11.17
CA SER A 81 -5.81 -0.52 10.08
C SER A 81 -6.46 -0.68 8.70
N ILE A 82 -7.37 -1.65 8.54
CA ILE A 82 -8.16 -1.80 7.31
C ILE A 82 -9.08 -0.59 7.10
N ALA A 83 -9.77 -0.13 8.15
CA ALA A 83 -10.63 1.05 8.06
C ALA A 83 -9.83 2.32 7.69
N GLN A 84 -8.65 2.52 8.31
CA GLN A 84 -7.76 3.63 7.98
C GLN A 84 -7.23 3.54 6.55
N GLY A 85 -6.83 2.35 6.08
CA GLY A 85 -6.38 2.13 4.72
C GLY A 85 -7.47 2.38 3.67
N ALA A 86 -8.72 2.01 3.98
CA ALA A 86 -9.87 2.33 3.15
C ALA A 86 -10.10 3.84 3.04
N GLY A 87 -10.04 4.56 4.17
CA GLY A 87 -10.17 6.02 4.18
C GLY A 87 -9.07 6.71 3.38
N MET A 88 -7.81 6.35 3.63
CA MET A 88 -6.66 6.93 2.94
C MET A 88 -6.68 6.63 1.43
N SER A 89 -7.03 5.41 1.01
CA SER A 89 -7.13 5.08 -0.40
C SER A 89 -8.29 5.78 -1.10
N ALA A 90 -9.39 6.04 -0.40
CA ALA A 90 -10.49 6.84 -0.91
C ALA A 90 -10.08 8.31 -1.12
N GLU A 91 -9.26 8.89 -0.23
CA GLU A 91 -8.71 10.25 -0.37
C GLU A 91 -7.80 10.38 -1.61
N PHE A 92 -7.08 9.31 -1.97
CA PHE A 92 -6.27 9.29 -3.20
C PHE A 92 -7.09 9.06 -4.48
N GLY A 93 -8.38 8.71 -4.35
CA GLY A 93 -9.33 8.58 -5.45
C GLY A 93 -9.72 7.14 -5.77
N LEU A 94 -10.70 7.01 -6.66
CA LEU A 94 -11.41 5.75 -6.93
C LEU A 94 -10.49 4.59 -7.34
N ILE A 95 -9.48 4.85 -8.18
CA ILE A 95 -8.57 3.80 -8.66
C ILE A 95 -7.78 3.20 -7.49
N TYR A 96 -7.28 4.03 -6.58
CA TYR A 96 -6.54 3.56 -5.40
C TYR A 96 -7.44 2.82 -4.41
N TYR A 97 -8.67 3.32 -4.22
CA TYR A 97 -9.67 2.65 -3.39
C TYR A 97 -10.02 1.26 -3.92
N LEU A 98 -10.26 1.13 -5.23
CA LEU A 98 -10.53 -0.18 -5.86
C LEU A 98 -9.33 -1.12 -5.75
N MET A 99 -8.11 -0.61 -5.88
CA MET A 99 -6.90 -1.41 -5.69
C MET A 99 -6.76 -1.89 -4.23
N PHE A 100 -7.10 -1.04 -3.27
CA PHE A 100 -7.13 -1.41 -1.85
C PHE A 100 -8.18 -2.50 -1.59
N LEU A 101 -9.39 -2.36 -2.14
CA LEU A 101 -10.42 -3.39 -2.04
C LEU A 101 -9.96 -4.71 -2.66
N ALA A 102 -9.33 -4.69 -3.84
CA ALA A 102 -8.79 -5.88 -4.48
C ALA A 102 -7.74 -6.59 -3.61
N LEU A 103 -6.83 -5.84 -2.98
CA LEU A 103 -5.86 -6.38 -2.02
C LEU A 103 -6.54 -7.09 -0.84
N ILE A 104 -7.56 -6.46 -0.24
CA ILE A 104 -8.30 -7.06 0.88
C ILE A 104 -9.06 -8.32 0.43
N SER A 105 -9.72 -8.28 -0.73
CA SER A 105 -10.44 -9.42 -1.28
C SER A 105 -9.53 -10.62 -1.54
N VAL A 106 -8.36 -10.39 -2.14
CA VAL A 106 -7.36 -11.46 -2.38
C VAL A 106 -6.88 -12.07 -1.06
N ASN A 107 -6.56 -11.22 -0.07
CA ASN A 107 -6.08 -11.70 1.23
C ASN A 107 -7.13 -12.55 1.95
N LEU A 108 -8.39 -12.10 1.98
CA LEU A 108 -9.48 -12.85 2.61
C LEU A 108 -9.77 -14.15 1.86
N GLY A 109 -9.75 -14.13 0.52
CA GLY A 109 -9.92 -15.33 -0.31
C GLY A 109 -8.85 -16.39 -0.02
N ILE A 110 -7.58 -15.99 0.07
CA ILE A 110 -6.49 -16.93 0.40
C ILE A 110 -6.63 -17.47 1.82
N ILE A 111 -6.91 -16.59 2.80
CA ILE A 111 -7.08 -17.01 4.19
C ILE A 111 -8.22 -18.01 4.29
N ASN A 112 -9.37 -17.75 3.66
CA ASN A 112 -10.52 -18.64 3.70
C ASN A 112 -10.27 -20.01 3.05
N LEU A 113 -9.29 -20.14 2.15
CA LEU A 113 -8.87 -21.41 1.56
C LEU A 113 -7.86 -22.18 2.42
N PHE A 114 -7.39 -21.60 3.52
CA PHE A 114 -6.40 -22.23 4.40
C PHE A 114 -7.08 -23.31 5.27
N PRO A 115 -6.41 -24.44 5.57
CA PRO A 115 -6.95 -25.59 6.31
C PRO A 115 -7.11 -25.32 7.82
N LEU A 116 -7.91 -24.31 8.20
CA LEU A 116 -8.21 -24.02 9.60
C LEU A 116 -9.66 -24.38 9.92
N PRO A 117 -9.95 -24.96 11.10
CA PRO A 117 -11.30 -25.43 11.47
C PRO A 117 -12.42 -24.38 11.44
N VAL A 118 -12.07 -23.09 11.46
CA VAL A 118 -13.01 -21.95 11.48
C VAL A 118 -13.22 -21.35 10.09
N LEU A 119 -12.50 -21.84 9.07
CA LEU A 119 -12.49 -21.30 7.70
C LEU A 119 -13.09 -22.31 6.72
N ASP A 120 -13.66 -21.80 5.62
CA ASP A 120 -14.32 -22.62 4.60
C ASP A 120 -13.40 -23.72 4.03
N GLY A 121 -12.09 -23.45 3.93
CA GLY A 121 -11.08 -24.42 3.49
C GLY A 121 -10.89 -25.62 4.41
N GLY A 122 -11.27 -25.51 5.69
CA GLY A 122 -11.34 -26.66 6.60
C GLY A 122 -12.39 -27.67 6.13
N HIS A 123 -13.57 -27.21 5.70
CA HIS A 123 -14.62 -28.09 5.17
C HIS A 123 -14.28 -28.71 3.79
N LEU A 124 -13.29 -28.17 3.07
CA LEU A 124 -12.85 -28.73 1.79
C LEU A 124 -11.88 -29.91 1.94
N LEU A 125 -11.28 -30.08 3.12
CA LEU A 125 -10.20 -31.05 3.36
C LEU A 125 -10.58 -32.22 4.27
N PHE A 126 -11.76 -32.17 4.92
CA PHE A 126 -12.25 -33.19 5.84
C PHE A 126 -13.65 -33.66 5.45
#